data_AF-A0A418G9K5-F1
#
_entry.id   AF-A0A418G9K5-F1
#
_cell.length_a   1.000
_cell.length_b   1.000
_cell.length_c   1.000
_cell.angle_alpha   90.00
_cell.angle_beta   90.00
_cell.angle_gamma   90.00
#
_symmetry.space_group_name_H-M   'P 1'
#
loop_
_entity.id
_entity.type
_entity.pdbx_description
1 polymer ?
#
loop_
_entity_poly.entity_id
_entity_poly.type
_entity_poly.pdbx_seq_one_letter_code
_entity_poly.pdbx_strand_id
1 'polypeptide(L)'
;MLRFLNQCSQGRGAWLLMAFTALALELTALWFQHVMLLKPCVLCIYERCALFGVLGAALIGAIAPKTPLRYVAMVIWLYSAFRGVQLT
;
A
#
# COMPACT_ATOMS: atom_id res chain seq x y z
N MET A 1 -26.54 -0.86 -3.02
CA MET A 1 -25.22 -1.28 -2.48
C MET A 1 -24.03 -0.59 -3.17
N LEU A 2 -23.88 -0.60 -4.50
CA LEU A 2 -22.72 -0.01 -5.18
C LEU A 2 -22.44 1.50 -4.92
N ARG A 3 -23.48 2.32 -4.64
CA ARG A 3 -23.29 3.74 -4.31
C ARG A 3 -22.52 3.94 -2.99
N PHE A 4 -22.66 3.04 -2.02
CA PHE A 4 -22.00 3.16 -0.70
C PHE A 4 -20.49 2.91 -0.81
N LEU A 5 -20.09 1.91 -1.61
CA LEU A 5 -18.69 1.67 -1.97
C LEU A 5 -18.10 2.85 -2.74
N ASN A 6 -18.85 3.44 -3.67
CA ASN A 6 -18.38 4.60 -4.43
C ASN A 6 -18.21 5.85 -3.53
N GLN A 7 -19.08 6.01 -2.53
CA GLN A 7 -19.01 7.09 -1.54
C GLN A 7 -17.84 6.90 -0.55
N CYS A 8 -17.62 5.67 -0.05
CA CYS A 8 -16.45 5.32 0.75
C CYS A 8 -15.15 5.48 -0.03
N SER A 9 -15.16 5.14 -1.33
CA SER A 9 -13.99 5.25 -2.20
C SER A 9 -13.68 6.71 -2.61
N GLN A 10 -14.67 7.61 -2.59
CA GLN A 10 -14.44 9.06 -2.65
C GLN A 10 -13.95 9.64 -1.32
N GLY A 11 -14.11 8.93 -0.21
CA GLY A 11 -13.59 9.34 1.08
C GLY A 11 -12.07 9.21 1.13
N ARG A 12 -11.39 10.32 1.45
CA ARG A 12 -9.96 10.34 1.82
C ARG A 12 -9.61 9.27 2.86
N GLY A 13 -10.58 8.91 3.72
CA GLY A 13 -10.43 7.89 4.75
C GLY A 13 -10.05 6.51 4.23
N ALA A 14 -10.55 6.07 3.07
CA ALA A 14 -10.20 4.76 2.52
C ALA A 14 -8.72 4.72 2.08
N TRP A 15 -8.23 5.80 1.46
CA TRP A 15 -6.84 5.94 1.05
C TRP A 15 -5.89 6.07 2.25
N LEU A 16 -6.30 6.79 3.28
CA LEU A 16 -5.56 6.89 4.55
C LEU A 16 -5.51 5.56 5.30
N LEU A 17 -6.60 4.77 5.34
CA LEU A 17 -6.61 3.42 5.93
C LEU A 17 -5.65 2.48 5.19
N MET A 18 -5.62 2.55 3.85
CA MET A 18 -4.68 1.77 3.04
C MET A 18 -3.23 2.18 3.31
N ALA A 19 -2.95 3.48 3.43
CA ALA A 19 -1.61 3.96 3.78
C ALA A 19 -1.20 3.53 5.20
N PHE A 20 -2.13 3.60 6.16
CA PHE A 20 -1.88 3.25 7.55
C PHE A 20 -1.58 1.75 7.73
N THR A 21 -2.35 0.90 7.04
CA THR A 21 -2.12 -0.56 7.07
C THR A 21 -0.79 -0.94 6.41
N ALA A 22 -0.43 -0.32 5.28
CA ALA A 22 0.87 -0.53 4.65
C ALA A 22 2.04 -0.09 5.56
N LEU A 23 1.92 1.08 6.23
CA LEU A 23 2.92 1.55 7.20
C LEU A 23 3.04 0.61 8.40
N ALA A 24 1.93 0.09 8.93
CA ALA A 24 1.95 -0.83 10.06
C ALA A 24 2.68 -2.16 9.73
N LEU A 25 2.49 -2.67 8.51
CA LEU A 25 3.20 -3.86 8.01
C LEU A 25 4.70 -3.59 7.83
N GLU A 26 5.07 -2.42 7.31
CA GLU A 26 6.46 -2.01 7.20
C GLU A 26 7.15 -1.86 8.57
N LEU A 27 6.46 -1.25 9.54
CA LEU A 27 6.95 -1.07 10.91
C LEU A 27 7.15 -2.41 11.61
N THR A 28 6.20 -3.34 11.48
CA THR A 28 6.35 -4.69 12.04
C THR A 28 7.51 -5.44 11.38
N ALA A 29 7.68 -5.35 10.06
CA ALA A 29 8.86 -5.92 9.39
C ALA A 29 10.18 -5.30 9.89
N LEU A 30 10.22 -3.98 10.14
CA LEU A 30 11.41 -3.29 10.65
C LEU A 30 11.73 -3.74 12.07
N TRP A 31 10.68 -3.97 12.88
CA TRP A 31 10.78 -4.49 14.23
C TRP A 31 11.40 -5.89 14.25
N PHE A 32 10.97 -6.79 13.35
CA PHE A 32 11.61 -8.11 13.22
C PHE A 32 13.09 -7.99 12.85
N GLN A 33 13.46 -7.02 12.02
CA GLN A 33 14.86 -6.84 11.63
C GLN A 33 15.73 -6.22 12.75
N HIS A 34 15.23 -5.22 13.49
CA HIS A 34 16.00 -4.52 14.53
C HIS A 34 15.95 -5.22 15.90
N VAL A 35 14.83 -5.82 16.27
CA VAL A 35 14.63 -6.39 17.60
C VAL A 35 14.96 -7.88 17.65
N MET A 36 14.56 -8.64 16.63
CA MET A 36 14.80 -10.10 16.60
C MET A 36 16.11 -10.48 15.88
N LEU A 37 16.86 -9.52 15.31
CA LEU A 37 18.13 -9.75 14.60
C LEU A 37 18.07 -10.82 13.48
N LEU A 38 16.91 -11.05 12.87
CA LEU A 38 16.80 -11.95 11.73
C LEU A 38 17.45 -11.33 10.48
N LYS A 39 18.31 -12.10 9.80
CA LYS A 39 18.88 -11.70 8.51
C LYS A 39 17.76 -11.64 7.46
N PRO A 40 17.64 -10.56 6.68
CA PRO A 40 16.62 -10.47 5.65
C PRO A 40 16.91 -11.46 4.52
N CYS A 41 15.88 -12.18 4.09
CA CYS A 41 15.95 -12.94 2.83
C CYS A 41 15.82 -11.99 1.64
N VAL A 42 16.41 -12.37 0.50
CA VAL A 42 16.35 -11.59 -0.75
C VAL A 42 14.89 -11.37 -1.19
N LEU A 43 14.03 -12.38 -1.01
CA LEU A 43 12.59 -12.25 -1.27
C LEU A 43 11.91 -11.18 -0.39
N CYS A 44 12.23 -11.11 0.91
CA CYS A 44 11.61 -10.14 1.83
C CYS A 44 11.93 -8.69 1.46
N ILE A 45 13.10 -8.43 0.87
CA ILE A 45 13.44 -7.09 0.35
C ILE A 45 12.54 -6.72 -0.82
N TYR A 46 12.28 -7.67 -1.74
CA TYR A 46 11.37 -7.43 -2.87
C TYR A 46 9.92 -7.17 -2.41
N GLU A 47 9.47 -7.90 -1.39
CA GLU A 47 8.13 -7.72 -0.81
C GLU A 47 7.99 -6.35 -0.12
N ARG A 48 9.02 -5.91 0.61
CA ARG A 48 9.10 -4.53 1.14
C ARG A 48 9.02 -3.47 0.05
N CYS A 49 9.76 -3.64 -1.05
CA CYS A 49 9.67 -2.71 -2.17
C CYS A 49 8.26 -2.66 -2.78
N ALA A 50 7.54 -3.79 -2.84
CA ALA A 50 6.14 -3.82 -3.27
C ALA A 50 5.23 -3.10 -2.27
N LEU A 51 5.43 -3.29 -0.96
CA LEU A 51 4.72 -2.59 0.11
C LEU A 51 4.95 -1.07 0.07
N PHE A 52 6.19 -0.61 -0.14
CA PHE A 52 6.48 0.81 -0.39
C PHE A 52 5.75 1.35 -1.63
N GLY A 53 5.61 0.56 -2.69
CA GLY A 53 4.82 0.90 -3.87
C GLY A 53 3.33 1.10 -3.56
N VAL A 54 2.74 0.23 -2.73
CA VAL A 54 1.36 0.36 -2.22
C VAL A 54 1.21 1.62 -1.36
N LEU A 55 2.20 1.92 -0.53
CA LEU A 55 2.25 3.10 0.33
C LEU A 55 2.29 4.39 -0.49
N GLY A 56 3.12 4.42 -1.54
CA GLY A 56 3.18 5.52 -2.51
C GLY A 56 1.86 5.71 -3.26
N ALA A 57 1.24 4.62 -3.72
CA ALA A 57 -0.09 4.67 -4.34
C ALA A 57 -1.14 5.24 -3.38
N ALA A 58 -1.10 4.82 -2.12
CA ALA A 58 -2.02 5.26 -1.08
C ALA A 58 -1.89 6.76 -0.79
N LEU A 59 -0.66 7.29 -0.72
CA LEU A 59 -0.39 8.72 -0.56
C LEU A 59 -0.90 9.53 -1.76
N ILE A 60 -0.63 9.08 -3.00
CA ILE A 60 -1.05 9.77 -4.22
C ILE A 60 -2.59 9.86 -4.28
N GLY A 61 -3.30 8.79 -3.93
CA GLY A 61 -4.77 8.82 -3.90
C GLY A 61 -5.36 9.59 -2.71
N ALA A 62 -4.62 9.76 -1.60
CA ALA A 62 -5.04 10.59 -0.46
C ALA A 62 -4.96 12.10 -0.75
N ILE A 63 -3.98 12.54 -1.56
CA ILE A 63 -3.76 13.96 -1.88
C ILE A 63 -4.98 14.55 -2.61
N ALA A 64 -5.54 13.85 -3.60
CA ALA A 64 -6.67 14.38 -4.37
C ALA A 64 -7.64 13.28 -4.91
N PRO A 65 -8.55 12.72 -4.08
CA PRO A 65 -9.46 11.66 -4.49
C PRO A 65 -10.53 12.08 -5.52
N LYS A 66 -10.72 13.39 -5.72
CA LYS A 66 -11.69 13.96 -6.69
C LYS A 66 -11.10 14.23 -8.07
N THR A 67 -9.80 14.04 -8.26
CA THR A 67 -9.10 14.33 -9.53
C THR A 67 -8.75 13.04 -10.28
N PRO A 68 -8.47 13.09 -11.59
CA PRO A 68 -8.08 11.90 -12.36
C PRO A 68 -6.77 11.24 -11.87
N LEU A 69 -6.00 11.88 -10.98
CA LEU A 69 -4.86 11.28 -10.27
C LEU A 69 -5.23 9.98 -9.52
N ARG A 70 -6.51 9.78 -9.20
CA ARG A 70 -7.00 8.54 -8.60
C ARG A 70 -6.81 7.32 -9.52
N TYR A 71 -6.87 7.49 -10.85
CA TYR A 71 -6.59 6.41 -11.80
C TYR A 71 -5.12 6.02 -11.77
N VAL A 72 -4.22 7.01 -11.69
CA VAL A 72 -2.78 6.77 -11.54
C VAL A 72 -2.51 5.98 -10.25
N ALA A 73 -3.11 6.41 -9.14
CA ALA A 73 -3.01 5.71 -7.87
C ALA A 73 -3.57 4.27 -7.94
N MET A 74 -4.69 4.06 -8.63
CA MET A 74 -5.25 2.71 -8.84
C MET A 74 -4.33 1.82 -9.68
N VAL A 75 -3.72 2.35 -10.74
CA VAL A 75 -2.77 1.59 -11.59
C VAL A 75 -1.51 1.21 -10.80
N ILE A 76 -0.94 2.15 -10.03
CA ILE A 76 0.24 1.88 -9.19
C ILE A 76 -0.11 0.84 -8.12
N TRP A 77 -1.29 0.96 -7.50
CA TRP A 77 -1.77 -0.01 -6.52
C TRP A 77 -1.93 -1.40 -7.13
N LEU A 78 -2.57 -1.51 -8.30
CA LEU A 78 -2.77 -2.78 -9.00
C LEU A 78 -1.45 -3.44 -9.39
N TYR A 79 -0.51 -2.64 -9.91
CA TYR A 79 0.82 -3.11 -10.27
C TYR A 79 1.61 -3.61 -9.06
N SER A 80 1.57 -2.85 -7.95
CA SER A 80 2.27 -3.22 -6.71
C SER A 80 1.66 -4.48 -6.08
N ALA A 81 0.33 -4.61 -6.10
CA ALA A 81 -0.38 -5.80 -5.63
C ALA A 81 -0.05 -7.03 -6.49
N PHE A 82 -0.01 -6.88 -7.82
CA PHE A 82 0.35 -7.97 -8.73
C PHE A 82 1.78 -8.46 -8.50
N ARG A 83 2.73 -7.52 -8.32
CA ARG A 83 4.11 -7.86 -7.98
C ARG A 83 4.19 -8.55 -6.61
N GLY A 84 3.45 -8.07 -5.62
CA GLY A 84 3.34 -8.72 -4.31
C GLY A 84 2.90 -10.18 -4.43
N VAL A 85 1.80 -10.45 -5.13
CA VAL A 85 1.28 -11.82 -5.35
C VAL A 85 2.27 -12.70 -6.13
N GLN A 86 3.01 -12.15 -7.10
CA GLN A 86 4.04 -12.94 -7.80
C GLN A 86 5.26 -13.28 -6.94
N LEU A 87 5.54 -12.46 -5.91
CA LEU A 87 6.68 -12.62 -5.02
C LEU A 87 6.37 -13.48 -3.79
N THR A 88 5.07 -13.72 -3.51
CA THR A 88 4.58 -14.57 -2.41
C THR A 88 4.37 -16.00 -2.89
#